data_AF-A0A9C6WHC1-F1
#
_entry.id   AF-A0A9C6WHC1-F1
#
_cell.length_a   1.000
_cell.length_b   1.000
_cell.length_c   1.000
_cell.angle_alpha   90.00
_cell.angle_beta   90.00
_cell.angle_gamma   90.00
#
_symmetry.space_group_name_H-M   'P 1'
#
loop_
_entity.id
_entity.type
_entity.pdbx_description
1 polymer ?
#
loop_
_entity_poly.entity_id
_entity_poly.type
_entity_poly.pdbx_seq_one_letter_code
_entity_poly.pdbx_strand_id
1 'polypeptide(L)'
;MEWITETIIETIECLQHSPQNYTTDVFEAVFNEVLATTSPLVLAERLGKFDNYGATLSQLVLINIQLLNRIEIKSNSSAKAAVLENLRQLAIHPDFAEEVEYSLRLKLYECLPSGISLLYTAQKVCLHKANNNNEYLYECQGPTNMCTRERNYERASFEVHRKQIDATNRTQFAFLSTHFLNRCLAITTEQTKFTTNVYGRNKINWFNVIPVQEGVALQDAATSESLVCGGDSKQWKRGNHFAHTLEAKYIAAYREECSWIVEDCSNKY
;
A
#
# COMPACT_ATOMS: atom_id res chain seq x y z
N MET A 1 -13.91 -19.20 24.08
CA MET A 1 -13.59 -18.23 22.99
C MET A 1 -12.72 -17.07 23.47
N GLU A 2 -12.73 -16.71 24.76
CA GLU A 2 -11.72 -15.84 25.40
C GLU A 2 -10.34 -16.51 25.47
N TRP A 3 -10.31 -17.81 25.78
CA TRP A 3 -9.09 -18.62 25.91
C TRP A 3 -8.09 -18.52 24.76
N ILE A 4 -8.53 -18.45 23.50
CA ILE A 4 -7.62 -18.32 22.32
C ILE A 4 -6.83 -17.01 22.36
N THR A 5 -7.46 -15.95 22.85
CA THR A 5 -6.83 -14.64 23.01
C THR A 5 -5.82 -14.70 24.14
N GLU A 6 -6.20 -15.31 25.27
CA GLU A 6 -5.30 -15.51 26.42
C GLU A 6 -4.09 -16.37 26.05
N THR A 7 -4.27 -17.51 25.37
CA THR A 7 -3.14 -18.38 24.97
C THR A 7 -2.17 -17.68 24.01
N ILE A 8 -2.69 -16.89 23.05
CA ILE A 8 -1.84 -16.11 22.15
C ILE A 8 -1.15 -14.97 22.93
N ILE A 9 -1.86 -14.26 23.80
CA ILE A 9 -1.30 -13.17 24.64
C ILE A 9 -0.22 -13.72 25.58
N GLU A 10 -0.52 -14.76 26.37
CA GLU A 10 0.40 -15.42 27.30
C GLU A 10 1.65 -15.91 26.58
N THR A 11 1.49 -16.45 25.37
CA THR A 11 2.63 -16.87 24.54
C THR A 11 3.45 -15.66 24.10
N ILE A 12 2.82 -14.59 23.62
CA ILE A 12 3.52 -13.37 23.19
C ILE A 12 4.27 -12.73 24.36
N GLU A 13 3.67 -12.66 25.54
CA GLU A 13 4.28 -12.16 26.77
C GLU A 13 5.48 -13.05 27.20
N CYS A 14 5.34 -14.38 27.17
CA CYS A 14 6.43 -15.31 27.45
C CYS A 14 7.61 -15.14 26.47
N LEU A 15 7.31 -14.79 25.22
CA LEU A 15 8.30 -14.60 24.17
C LEU A 15 9.01 -13.24 24.22
N GLN A 16 8.57 -12.28 25.05
CA GLN A 16 9.28 -11.00 25.26
C GLN A 16 10.70 -11.19 25.82
N HIS A 17 10.97 -12.35 26.42
CA HIS A 17 12.24 -12.66 27.10
C HIS A 17 13.06 -13.76 26.41
N SER A 18 12.63 -14.23 25.23
CA SER A 18 13.26 -15.39 24.55
C SER A 18 14.03 -15.01 23.28
N PRO A 19 15.13 -15.74 22.95
CA PRO A 19 15.84 -15.54 21.69
C PRO A 19 14.94 -15.80 20.47
N GLN A 20 15.12 -15.03 19.39
CA GLN A 20 14.32 -15.08 18.15
C GLN A 20 14.17 -16.47 17.49
N ASN A 21 15.02 -17.45 17.81
CA ASN A 21 14.88 -18.81 17.30
C ASN A 21 13.85 -19.64 18.08
N TYR A 22 13.67 -19.39 19.39
CA TYR A 22 12.66 -20.07 20.19
C TYR A 22 11.25 -19.60 19.87
N THR A 23 11.09 -18.37 19.37
CA THR A 23 9.78 -17.80 19.05
C THR A 23 9.11 -18.52 17.88
N THR A 24 9.86 -19.04 16.90
CA THR A 24 9.30 -19.69 15.71
C THR A 24 8.63 -21.03 16.04
N ASP A 25 9.32 -21.91 16.75
CA ASP A 25 8.78 -23.23 17.12
C ASP A 25 7.58 -23.11 18.06
N VAL A 26 7.60 -22.12 18.97
CA VAL A 26 6.51 -21.84 19.89
C VAL A 26 5.26 -21.34 19.15
N PHE A 27 5.41 -20.40 18.23
CA PHE A 27 4.27 -19.93 17.43
C PHE A 27 3.72 -21.02 16.52
N GLU A 28 4.57 -21.91 15.97
CA GLU A 28 4.07 -23.06 15.21
C GLU A 28 3.16 -23.97 16.05
N ALA A 29 3.57 -24.30 17.28
CA ALA A 29 2.78 -25.11 18.19
C ALA A 29 1.45 -24.43 18.53
N VAL A 30 1.48 -23.13 18.87
CA VAL A 30 0.27 -22.36 19.19
C VAL A 30 -0.66 -22.24 17.99
N PHE A 31 -0.12 -21.99 16.79
CA PHE A 31 -0.95 -21.95 15.59
C PHE A 31 -1.60 -23.30 15.28
N ASN A 32 -0.90 -24.43 15.51
CA ASN A 32 -1.50 -25.75 15.34
C ASN A 32 -2.73 -25.93 16.25
N GLU A 33 -2.63 -25.55 17.52
CA GLU A 33 -3.75 -25.68 18.47
C GLU A 33 -4.90 -24.70 18.16
N VAL A 34 -4.57 -23.45 17.86
CA VAL A 34 -5.59 -22.42 17.59
C VAL A 34 -6.30 -22.68 16.27
N LEU A 35 -5.58 -23.03 15.20
CA LEU A 35 -6.19 -23.32 13.89
C LEU A 35 -6.97 -24.64 13.88
N ALA A 36 -6.72 -25.55 14.82
CA ALA A 36 -7.55 -26.75 15.01
C ALA A 36 -8.95 -26.41 15.58
N THR A 37 -9.09 -25.28 16.26
CA THR A 37 -10.31 -24.90 16.99
C THR A 37 -10.97 -23.62 16.48
N THR A 38 -10.25 -22.82 15.68
CA THR A 38 -10.66 -21.49 15.23
C THR A 38 -10.50 -21.37 13.72
N SER A 39 -11.42 -20.64 13.08
CA SER A 39 -11.28 -20.39 11.65
C SER A 39 -10.04 -19.53 11.35
N PRO A 40 -9.33 -19.77 10.24
CA PRO A 40 -8.14 -18.99 9.88
C PRO A 40 -8.42 -17.48 9.76
N LEU A 41 -9.63 -17.11 9.29
CA LEU A 41 -10.04 -15.71 9.17
C LEU A 41 -10.21 -15.05 10.55
N VAL A 42 -10.88 -15.71 11.49
CA VAL A 42 -11.11 -15.14 12.84
C VAL A 42 -9.78 -14.94 13.57
N LEU A 43 -8.82 -15.86 13.42
CA LEU A 43 -7.48 -15.70 13.96
C LEU A 43 -6.78 -14.46 13.36
N ALA A 44 -6.81 -14.32 12.03
CA ALA A 44 -6.19 -13.19 11.34
C ALA A 44 -6.81 -11.83 11.76
N GLU A 45 -8.15 -11.74 11.82
CA GLU A 45 -8.86 -10.54 12.25
C GLU A 45 -8.58 -10.16 13.71
N ARG A 46 -8.41 -11.16 14.58
CA ARG A 46 -8.05 -10.92 15.99
C ARG A 46 -6.64 -10.38 16.12
N LEU A 47 -5.66 -10.98 15.43
CA LEU A 47 -4.27 -10.52 15.46
C LEU A 47 -4.09 -9.11 14.88
N GLY A 48 -5.02 -8.63 14.05
CA GLY A 48 -5.02 -7.26 13.53
C GLY A 48 -5.41 -6.18 14.56
N LYS A 49 -5.86 -6.57 15.76
CA LYS A 49 -6.23 -5.64 16.84
C LYS A 49 -5.06 -5.42 17.79
N PHE A 50 -3.98 -4.83 17.29
CA PHE A 50 -2.66 -4.75 17.93
C PHE A 50 -2.67 -4.26 19.38
N ASP A 51 -3.53 -3.30 19.71
CA ASP A 51 -3.61 -2.67 21.04
C ASP A 51 -4.04 -3.62 22.16
N ASN A 52 -4.62 -4.78 21.82
CA ASN A 52 -5.19 -5.70 22.81
C ASN A 52 -4.17 -6.69 23.41
N TYR A 53 -2.92 -6.69 22.94
CA TYR A 53 -2.01 -7.83 23.16
C TYR A 53 -0.76 -7.53 23.98
N GLY A 54 -0.47 -6.27 24.34
CA GLY A 54 0.77 -5.91 25.06
C GLY A 54 2.07 -6.28 24.31
N ALA A 55 1.96 -6.63 23.03
CA ALA A 55 3.01 -7.13 22.16
C ALA A 55 3.84 -5.99 21.58
N THR A 56 5.15 -6.20 21.40
CA THR A 56 5.97 -5.22 20.65
C THR A 56 5.67 -5.30 19.15
N LEU A 57 5.93 -4.21 18.41
CA LEU A 57 5.76 -4.20 16.95
C LEU A 57 6.55 -5.33 16.27
N SER A 58 7.77 -5.60 16.73
CA SER A 58 8.60 -6.70 16.21
C SER A 58 7.93 -8.07 16.39
N GLN A 59 7.29 -8.32 17.54
CA GLN A 59 6.57 -9.56 17.78
C GLN A 59 5.35 -9.68 16.85
N LEU A 60 4.57 -8.62 16.72
CA LEU A 60 3.39 -8.60 15.85
C LEU A 60 3.75 -8.85 14.39
N VAL A 61 4.88 -8.29 13.92
CA VAL A 61 5.40 -8.55 12.56
C VAL A 61 5.75 -10.01 12.40
N LEU A 62 6.54 -10.56 13.32
CA LEU A 62 6.99 -11.95 13.25
C LEU A 62 5.82 -12.93 13.21
N ILE A 63 4.84 -12.73 14.09
CA ILE A 63 3.63 -13.56 14.22
C ILE A 63 2.83 -13.53 12.92
N ASN A 64 2.59 -12.34 12.35
CA ASN A 64 1.81 -12.23 11.12
C ASN A 64 2.56 -12.83 9.92
N ILE A 65 3.89 -12.68 9.83
CA ILE A 65 4.70 -13.32 8.78
C ILE A 65 4.64 -14.86 8.89
N GLN A 66 4.77 -15.40 10.10
CA GLN A 66 4.68 -16.84 10.31
C GLN A 66 3.27 -17.37 10.03
N LEU A 67 2.23 -16.65 10.48
CA LEU A 67 0.84 -16.98 10.18
C LEU A 67 0.58 -16.97 8.67
N LEU A 68 1.08 -15.98 7.93
CA LEU A 68 0.95 -15.91 6.47
C LEU A 68 1.54 -17.15 5.76
N ASN A 69 2.54 -17.78 6.37
CA ASN A 69 3.20 -18.96 5.82
C ASN A 69 2.44 -20.28 6.05
N ARG A 70 1.44 -20.29 6.92
CA ARG A 70 0.59 -21.45 7.24
C ARG A 70 -0.25 -21.90 6.05
N ILE A 71 -0.42 -23.22 5.88
CA ILE A 71 -1.19 -23.79 4.76
C ILE A 71 -2.68 -23.42 4.88
N GLU A 72 -3.19 -23.35 6.11
CA GLU A 72 -4.56 -22.98 6.46
C GLU A 72 -4.87 -21.53 6.05
N ILE A 73 -3.87 -20.66 6.11
CA ILE A 73 -3.97 -19.26 5.68
C ILE A 73 -3.79 -19.17 4.16
N LYS A 74 -2.78 -19.84 3.58
CA LYS A 74 -2.53 -19.85 2.13
C LYS A 74 -3.71 -20.38 1.31
N SER A 75 -4.44 -21.35 1.85
CA SER A 75 -5.63 -21.96 1.22
C SER A 75 -6.92 -21.17 1.44
N ASN A 76 -6.93 -20.15 2.31
CA ASN A 76 -8.10 -19.32 2.59
C ASN A 76 -7.86 -17.87 2.13
N SER A 77 -8.48 -17.48 1.01
CA SER A 77 -8.27 -16.16 0.40
C SER A 77 -8.61 -14.99 1.33
N SER A 78 -9.68 -15.12 2.12
CA SER A 78 -10.12 -14.07 3.04
C SER A 78 -9.16 -13.94 4.22
N ALA A 79 -8.71 -15.06 4.79
CA ALA A 79 -7.74 -15.05 5.88
C ALA A 79 -6.37 -14.52 5.42
N LYS A 80 -5.91 -14.94 4.23
CA LYS A 80 -4.69 -14.40 3.62
C LYS A 80 -4.78 -12.88 3.42
N ALA A 81 -5.91 -12.38 2.92
CA ALA A 81 -6.12 -10.95 2.76
C ALA A 81 -6.07 -10.20 4.10
N ALA A 82 -6.67 -10.75 5.16
CA ALA A 82 -6.64 -10.19 6.50
C ALA A 82 -5.21 -10.13 7.09
N VAL A 83 -4.42 -11.20 6.96
CA VAL A 83 -3.02 -11.19 7.44
C VAL A 83 -2.15 -10.20 6.67
N LEU A 84 -2.32 -10.11 5.35
CA LEU A 84 -1.62 -9.10 4.54
C LEU A 84 -1.99 -7.67 4.95
N GLU A 85 -3.25 -7.44 5.34
CA GLU A 85 -3.67 -6.15 5.85
C GLU A 85 -3.02 -5.84 7.20
N ASN A 86 -2.94 -6.81 8.12
CA ASN A 86 -2.24 -6.63 9.38
C ASN A 86 -0.78 -6.20 9.16
N LEU A 87 -0.08 -6.86 8.22
CA LEU A 87 1.30 -6.51 7.88
C LEU A 87 1.41 -5.09 7.30
N ARG A 88 0.44 -4.64 6.49
CA ARG A 88 0.41 -3.24 6.01
C ARG A 88 0.23 -2.24 7.14
N GLN A 89 -0.62 -2.54 8.11
CA GLN A 89 -0.84 -1.66 9.26
C GLN A 89 0.40 -1.55 10.14
N LEU A 90 1.10 -2.66 10.37
CA LEU A 90 2.37 -2.64 11.11
C LEU A 90 3.41 -1.79 10.39
N ALA A 91 3.52 -1.91 9.06
CA ALA A 91 4.50 -1.17 8.25
C ALA A 91 4.39 0.36 8.32
N ILE A 92 3.24 0.89 8.73
CA ILE A 92 2.99 2.34 8.84
C ILE A 92 2.87 2.85 10.26
N HIS A 93 3.02 1.97 11.25
CA HIS A 93 3.00 2.41 12.63
C HIS A 93 4.09 3.49 12.82
N PRO A 94 3.80 4.61 13.50
CA PRO A 94 4.75 5.73 13.63
C PRO A 94 6.13 5.29 14.11
N ASP A 95 6.16 4.36 15.07
CA ASP A 95 7.38 3.85 15.68
C ASP A 95 7.97 2.62 14.96
N PHE A 96 7.39 2.18 13.83
CA PHE A 96 7.81 0.96 13.13
C PHE A 96 9.28 0.97 12.71
N ALA A 97 9.75 2.12 12.20
CA ALA A 97 11.13 2.23 11.75
C ALA A 97 12.15 2.21 12.90
N GLU A 98 11.72 2.59 14.10
CA GLU A 98 12.53 2.66 15.32
C GLU A 98 12.49 1.34 16.09
N GLU A 99 11.30 0.75 16.30
CA GLU A 99 11.10 -0.45 17.12
C GLU A 99 11.30 -1.78 16.38
N VAL A 100 11.27 -1.78 15.04
CA VAL A 100 11.41 -3.00 14.23
C VAL A 100 12.77 -3.07 13.57
N GLU A 101 13.51 -4.14 13.88
CA GLU A 101 14.83 -4.38 13.29
C GLU A 101 14.77 -4.37 11.76
N TYR A 102 15.77 -3.77 11.13
CA TYR A 102 15.81 -3.60 9.67
C TYR A 102 15.63 -4.91 8.89
N SER A 103 16.25 -6.00 9.36
CA SER A 103 16.12 -7.33 8.76
C SER A 103 14.68 -7.86 8.78
N LEU A 104 13.93 -7.61 9.86
CA LEU A 104 12.54 -8.02 10.01
C LEU A 104 11.61 -7.13 9.18
N ARG A 105 11.93 -5.84 9.05
CA ARG A 105 11.22 -4.93 8.13
C ARG A 105 11.30 -5.42 6.69
N LEU A 106 12.49 -5.81 6.22
CA LEU A 106 12.65 -6.38 4.87
C LEU A 106 11.76 -7.61 4.65
N LYS A 107 11.72 -8.55 5.60
CA LYS A 107 10.84 -9.72 5.53
C LYS A 107 9.35 -9.35 5.45
N LEU A 108 8.93 -8.33 6.19
CA LEU A 108 7.55 -7.83 6.10
C LEU A 108 7.27 -7.30 4.68
N TYR A 109 8.18 -6.51 4.12
CA TYR A 109 8.00 -5.91 2.79
C TYR A 109 7.96 -6.95 1.67
N GLU A 110 8.70 -8.06 1.80
CA GLU A 110 8.64 -9.21 0.89
C GLU A 110 7.27 -9.90 0.87
N CYS A 111 6.51 -9.78 1.96
CA CYS A 111 5.17 -10.35 2.05
C CYS A 111 4.11 -9.50 1.32
N LEU A 112 4.38 -8.22 1.08
CA LEU A 112 3.43 -7.31 0.42
C LEU A 112 3.49 -7.48 -1.11
N PRO A 113 2.36 -7.30 -1.83
CA PRO A 113 2.37 -7.33 -3.30
C PRO A 113 3.39 -6.34 -3.88
N SER A 114 4.10 -6.76 -4.94
CA SER A 114 5.10 -5.94 -5.64
C SER A 114 4.50 -4.59 -6.06
N GLY A 115 5.19 -3.50 -5.74
CA GLY A 115 4.73 -2.10 -5.96
C GLY A 115 4.11 -1.46 -4.72
N ILE A 116 3.40 -2.22 -3.88
CA ILE A 116 2.86 -1.70 -2.61
C ILE A 116 3.96 -1.53 -1.57
N SER A 117 4.89 -2.47 -1.49
CA SER A 117 6.05 -2.38 -0.58
C SER A 117 6.87 -1.11 -0.80
N LEU A 118 7.00 -0.66 -2.05
CA LEU A 118 7.72 0.56 -2.41
C LEU A 118 7.02 1.83 -1.90
N LEU A 119 5.68 1.84 -1.83
CA LEU A 119 4.96 2.94 -1.21
C LEU A 119 5.24 3.06 0.29
N TYR A 120 5.66 1.98 0.95
CA TYR A 120 6.05 2.00 2.37
C TYR A 120 7.54 2.27 2.60
N THR A 121 8.39 1.94 1.63
CA THR A 121 9.85 1.92 1.82
C THR A 121 10.61 2.99 1.07
N ALA A 122 10.18 3.35 -0.13
CA ALA A 122 10.92 4.29 -0.97
C ALA A 122 10.72 5.73 -0.47
N GLN A 123 11.76 6.55 -0.55
CA GLN A 123 11.62 7.99 -0.32
C GLN A 123 10.91 8.65 -1.49
N LYS A 124 11.29 8.22 -2.71
CA LYS A 124 10.77 8.75 -3.98
C LYS A 124 10.30 7.61 -4.86
N VAL A 125 9.16 7.78 -5.50
CA VAL A 125 8.61 6.79 -6.45
C VAL A 125 8.32 7.41 -7.80
N CYS A 126 8.38 6.58 -8.83
CA CYS A 126 7.77 6.87 -10.12
C CYS A 126 6.58 5.95 -10.33
N LEU A 127 5.63 6.43 -11.12
CA LEU A 127 4.42 5.69 -11.48
C LEU A 127 4.47 5.41 -12.99
N HIS A 128 4.39 4.14 -13.37
CA HIS A 128 4.18 3.76 -14.77
C HIS A 128 2.89 2.99 -14.92
N LYS A 129 2.23 3.14 -16.07
CA LYS A 129 0.99 2.41 -16.33
C LYS A 129 1.25 0.90 -16.26
N ALA A 130 0.28 0.17 -15.72
CA ALA A 130 0.25 -1.28 -15.72
C ALA A 130 -0.10 -1.81 -17.12
N ASN A 131 0.74 -1.45 -18.09
CA ASN A 131 0.65 -1.89 -19.47
C ASN A 131 2.07 -2.09 -20.02
N ASN A 132 2.18 -2.73 -21.19
CA ASN A 132 3.47 -3.09 -21.77
C ASN A 132 4.19 -1.94 -22.51
N ASN A 133 3.70 -0.70 -22.38
CA ASN A 133 4.13 0.42 -23.22
C ASN A 133 5.17 1.34 -22.57
N ASN A 134 5.63 1.00 -21.36
CA ASN A 134 6.56 1.81 -20.55
C ASN A 134 6.10 3.27 -20.43
N GLU A 135 4.80 3.48 -20.23
CA GLU A 135 4.20 4.80 -20.12
C GLU A 135 4.30 5.31 -18.68
N TYR A 136 5.35 6.10 -18.39
CA TYR A 136 5.47 6.76 -17.09
C TYR A 136 4.58 7.99 -17.01
N LEU A 137 4.13 8.28 -15.79
CA LEU A 137 3.57 9.58 -15.44
C LEU A 137 4.72 10.59 -15.36
N TYR A 138 4.62 11.69 -16.09
CA TYR A 138 5.62 12.77 -16.11
C TYR A 138 4.96 14.14 -16.24
N GLU A 139 5.68 15.19 -15.90
CA GLU A 139 5.19 16.57 -15.98
C GLU A 139 5.18 17.02 -17.45
N CYS A 140 4.02 17.43 -17.96
CA CYS A 140 3.91 17.89 -19.35
C CYS A 140 4.79 19.13 -19.61
N GLN A 141 5.00 19.49 -20.88
CA GLN A 141 5.59 20.80 -21.22
C GLN A 141 4.68 21.93 -20.74
N GLY A 142 5.01 22.52 -19.59
CA GLY A 142 4.22 23.51 -18.86
C GLY A 142 3.78 22.97 -17.50
N PRO A 143 3.88 23.75 -16.41
CA PRO A 143 3.92 23.19 -15.06
C PRO A 143 2.56 22.69 -14.54
N THR A 144 1.48 22.72 -15.32
CA THR A 144 0.12 22.60 -14.80
C THR A 144 -0.49 21.20 -14.91
N ASN A 145 0.06 20.31 -15.73
CA ASN A 145 -0.57 19.01 -16.00
C ASN A 145 0.45 17.88 -15.92
N MET A 146 -0.06 16.69 -15.60
CA MET A 146 0.67 15.43 -15.76
C MET A 146 0.28 14.75 -17.07
N CYS A 147 1.23 14.04 -17.64
CA CYS A 147 1.11 13.35 -18.91
C CYS A 147 1.65 11.93 -18.80
N THR A 148 1.21 11.09 -19.72
CA THR A 148 1.79 9.79 -20.06
C THR A 148 2.09 9.78 -21.54
N ARG A 149 3.09 9.00 -21.98
CA ARG A 149 3.46 8.90 -23.40
C ARG A 149 4.09 7.55 -23.69
N GLU A 150 3.58 6.88 -24.72
CA GLU A 150 4.11 5.59 -25.15
C GLU A 150 5.57 5.69 -25.56
N ARG A 151 6.37 4.70 -25.13
CA ARG A 151 7.78 4.56 -25.50
C ARG A 151 8.62 5.80 -25.16
N ASN A 152 8.21 6.57 -24.16
CA ASN A 152 8.98 7.68 -23.59
C ASN A 152 9.50 7.27 -22.20
N TYR A 153 10.77 7.56 -21.94
CA TYR A 153 11.41 7.29 -20.65
C TYR A 153 11.35 8.47 -19.67
N GLU A 154 10.76 9.60 -20.08
CA GLU A 154 10.45 10.72 -19.18
C GLU A 154 9.52 10.25 -18.07
N ARG A 155 9.89 10.54 -16.82
CA ARG A 155 9.15 10.16 -15.62
C ARG A 155 9.25 11.26 -14.58
N ALA A 156 8.15 11.49 -13.87
CA ALA A 156 8.15 12.31 -12.67
C ALA A 156 8.52 11.45 -11.46
N SER A 157 9.35 12.00 -10.60
CA SER A 157 9.66 11.45 -9.29
C SER A 157 8.81 12.17 -8.24
N PHE A 158 8.23 11.39 -7.33
CA PHE A 158 7.39 11.89 -6.25
C PHE A 158 7.91 11.46 -4.89
N GLU A 159 8.12 12.40 -3.99
CA GLU A 159 8.24 12.13 -2.56
C GLU A 159 6.93 11.53 -2.03
N VAL A 160 7.05 10.39 -1.34
CA VAL A 160 5.89 9.67 -0.81
C VAL A 160 5.68 10.04 0.66
N HIS A 161 4.57 10.71 0.93
CA HIS A 161 4.09 11.00 2.27
C HIS A 161 3.02 9.98 2.67
N ARG A 162 2.97 9.65 3.97
CA ARG A 162 2.13 8.59 4.52
C ARG A 162 1.39 9.12 5.74
N LYS A 163 0.12 8.75 5.90
CA LYS A 163 -0.70 9.09 7.06
C LYS A 163 -1.61 7.92 7.43
N GLN A 164 -1.75 7.66 8.73
CA GLN A 164 -2.73 6.72 9.28
C GLN A 164 -4.07 7.42 9.55
N ILE A 165 -5.17 6.69 9.34
CA ILE A 165 -6.52 7.13 9.71
C ILE A 165 -7.05 6.23 10.82
N ASP A 166 -7.11 6.77 12.04
CA ASP A 166 -7.45 6.05 13.27
C ASP A 166 -8.80 5.32 13.21
N ALA A 167 -9.79 5.87 12.49
CA ALA A 167 -11.14 5.30 12.44
C ALA A 167 -11.28 4.08 11.51
N THR A 168 -10.36 3.88 10.57
CA THR A 168 -10.48 2.81 9.56
C THR A 168 -9.24 1.92 9.45
N ASN A 169 -8.17 2.24 10.20
CA ASN A 169 -6.84 1.64 10.04
C ASN A 169 -6.49 1.52 8.55
N ARG A 170 -6.60 2.62 7.80
CA ARG A 170 -6.16 2.66 6.40
C ARG A 170 -5.02 3.65 6.28
N THR A 171 -3.94 3.24 5.60
CA THR A 171 -2.89 4.15 5.17
C THR A 171 -3.39 4.99 4.00
N GLN A 172 -3.18 6.29 4.09
CA GLN A 172 -3.30 7.20 2.97
C GLN A 172 -1.93 7.70 2.53
N PHE A 173 -1.79 7.93 1.23
CA PHE A 173 -0.56 8.36 0.61
C PHE A 173 -0.72 9.71 -0.08
N ALA A 174 0.32 10.52 -0.06
CA ALA A 174 0.40 11.73 -0.86
C ALA A 174 1.71 11.75 -1.65
N PHE A 175 1.66 12.31 -2.85
CA PHE A 175 2.75 12.26 -3.83
C PHE A 175 3.17 13.69 -4.18
N LEU A 176 4.29 14.15 -3.61
CA LEU A 176 4.80 15.51 -3.80
C LEU A 176 5.86 15.51 -4.90
N SER A 177 5.77 16.42 -5.87
CA SER A 177 6.76 16.49 -6.94
C SER A 177 8.14 16.87 -6.38
N THR A 178 9.16 16.13 -6.79
CA THR A 178 10.55 16.44 -6.45
C THR A 178 11.17 17.49 -7.38
N HIS A 179 10.50 17.81 -8.49
CA HIS A 179 11.02 18.76 -9.48
C HIS A 179 10.45 20.17 -9.30
N PHE A 180 9.12 20.28 -9.13
CA PHE A 180 8.47 21.57 -8.90
C PHE A 180 8.02 21.72 -7.45
N LEU A 181 8.62 22.69 -6.75
CA LEU A 181 8.27 23.04 -5.38
C LEU A 181 6.77 23.29 -5.22
N ASN A 182 6.24 22.80 -4.10
CA ASN A 182 4.84 22.95 -3.68
C ASN A 182 3.82 22.37 -4.65
N ARG A 183 4.22 21.40 -5.49
CA ARG A 183 3.31 20.66 -6.35
C ARG A 183 3.16 19.23 -5.89
N CYS A 184 1.97 18.70 -6.12
CA CYS A 184 1.64 17.33 -5.75
C CYS A 184 0.59 16.78 -6.71
N LEU A 185 0.55 15.45 -6.79
CA LEU A 185 -0.58 14.77 -7.41
C LEU A 185 -1.85 15.19 -6.68
N ALA A 186 -2.82 15.70 -7.43
CA ALA A 186 -4.04 16.25 -6.87
C ALA A 186 -5.25 15.73 -7.63
N ILE A 187 -6.43 15.78 -7.01
CA ILE A 187 -7.70 15.63 -7.71
C ILE A 187 -8.44 16.94 -7.52
N THR A 188 -8.63 17.68 -8.61
CA THR A 188 -9.53 18.84 -8.61
C THR A 188 -10.92 18.37 -9.01
N THR A 189 -11.84 18.42 -8.05
CA THR A 189 -13.28 18.22 -8.24
C THR A 189 -13.88 19.48 -8.86
N GLU A 190 -13.64 19.69 -10.15
CA GLU A 190 -14.59 20.46 -10.95
C GLU A 190 -15.76 19.53 -11.31
N GLN A 191 -16.99 20.06 -11.40
CA GLN A 191 -18.26 19.32 -11.47
C GLN A 191 -18.45 18.42 -12.73
N THR A 192 -17.38 18.07 -13.44
CA THR A 192 -17.38 17.26 -14.65
C THR A 192 -16.86 15.85 -14.37
N LYS A 193 -17.41 14.84 -15.05
CA LYS A 193 -17.02 13.41 -14.96
C LYS A 193 -15.55 13.12 -15.27
N PHE A 194 -14.84 14.11 -15.82
CA PHE A 194 -13.45 14.03 -16.24
C PHE A 194 -12.78 15.37 -15.92
N THR A 195 -11.67 15.35 -15.19
CA THR A 195 -10.80 16.51 -15.02
C THR A 195 -9.36 16.13 -15.39
N THR A 196 -8.72 16.90 -16.27
CA THR A 196 -7.32 16.70 -16.70
C THR A 196 -6.31 17.28 -15.72
N ASN A 197 -6.80 17.88 -14.63
CA ASN A 197 -5.99 18.59 -13.67
C ASN A 197 -5.71 17.68 -12.47
N VAL A 198 -4.79 16.73 -12.70
CA VAL A 198 -4.30 15.83 -11.64
C VAL A 198 -3.04 16.37 -10.94
N TYR A 199 -2.79 17.69 -11.03
CA TYR A 199 -1.55 18.31 -10.57
C TYR A 199 -1.77 19.69 -9.94
N GLY A 200 -1.78 19.73 -8.61
CA GLY A 200 -2.13 20.92 -7.83
C GLY A 200 -0.92 21.64 -7.25
N ARG A 201 -1.03 22.95 -7.03
CA ARG A 201 -0.12 23.72 -6.17
C ARG A 201 -0.75 23.87 -4.78
N ASN A 202 0.04 23.69 -3.72
CA ASN A 202 -0.36 23.90 -2.32
C ASN A 202 -1.60 23.12 -1.84
N LYS A 203 -2.03 22.06 -2.56
CA LYS A 203 -3.21 21.26 -2.21
C LYS A 203 -2.83 19.78 -2.19
N ILE A 204 -2.38 19.32 -1.03
CA ILE A 204 -2.08 17.90 -0.81
C ILE A 204 -3.39 17.11 -0.85
N ASN A 205 -3.59 16.32 -1.90
CA ASN A 205 -4.59 15.28 -1.90
C ASN A 205 -3.98 14.01 -1.30
N TRP A 206 -4.78 13.35 -0.48
CA TRP A 206 -4.48 12.05 0.07
C TRP A 206 -5.20 10.98 -0.75
N PHE A 207 -4.52 9.86 -0.97
CA PHE A 207 -5.02 8.77 -1.80
C PHE A 207 -5.10 7.49 -0.98
N ASN A 208 -6.23 6.79 -1.12
CA ASN A 208 -6.32 5.38 -0.79
C ASN A 208 -5.65 4.61 -1.93
N VAL A 209 -4.77 3.67 -1.58
CA VAL A 209 -4.09 2.81 -2.54
C VAL A 209 -4.81 1.47 -2.58
N ILE A 210 -5.40 1.14 -3.72
CA ILE A 210 -6.13 -0.11 -3.92
C ILE A 210 -5.24 -1.08 -4.70
N PRO A 211 -4.90 -2.25 -4.13
CA PRO A 211 -4.24 -3.31 -4.87
C PRO A 211 -5.10 -3.77 -6.06
N VAL A 212 -4.52 -3.84 -7.24
CA VAL A 212 -5.14 -4.41 -8.44
C VAL A 212 -4.21 -5.47 -9.04
N GLN A 213 -4.73 -6.26 -9.99
CA GLN A 213 -4.04 -7.44 -10.51
C GLN A 213 -2.60 -7.15 -10.99
N GLU A 214 -2.33 -5.98 -11.54
CA GLU A 214 -1.02 -5.58 -12.05
C GLU A 214 -0.54 -4.22 -11.49
N GLY A 215 -0.68 -4.01 -10.18
CA GLY A 215 -0.14 -2.83 -9.49
C GLY A 215 -1.12 -2.22 -8.51
N VAL A 216 -1.28 -0.90 -8.55
CA VAL A 216 -2.12 -0.13 -7.65
C VAL A 216 -2.99 0.89 -8.37
N ALA A 217 -4.19 1.12 -7.86
CA ALA A 217 -5.00 2.26 -8.23
C ALA A 217 -4.96 3.34 -7.14
N LEU A 218 -4.89 4.60 -7.56
CA LEU A 218 -4.85 5.75 -6.66
C LEU A 218 -6.23 6.38 -6.59
N GLN A 219 -6.95 6.12 -5.50
CA GLN A 219 -8.30 6.59 -5.27
C GLN A 219 -8.31 7.81 -4.34
N ASP A 220 -9.09 8.84 -4.67
CA ASP A 220 -9.28 10.00 -3.80
C ASP A 220 -9.72 9.56 -2.41
N ALA A 221 -8.94 9.89 -1.38
CA ALA A 221 -9.25 9.44 -0.03
C ALA A 221 -10.41 10.20 0.61
N ALA A 222 -10.70 11.42 0.13
CA ALA A 222 -11.77 12.25 0.66
C ALA A 222 -13.16 11.75 0.24
N THR A 223 -13.32 11.39 -1.04
CA THR A 223 -14.61 10.97 -1.59
C THR A 223 -14.70 9.46 -1.83
N SER A 224 -13.58 8.80 -2.09
CA SER A 224 -13.53 7.44 -2.65
C SER A 224 -14.22 7.30 -4.01
N GLU A 225 -14.57 8.41 -4.67
CA GLU A 225 -15.35 8.39 -5.91
C GLU A 225 -14.50 8.48 -7.16
N SER A 226 -13.26 8.98 -7.06
CA SER A 226 -12.40 9.28 -8.22
C SER A 226 -11.06 8.56 -8.16
N LEU A 227 -10.53 8.18 -9.32
CA LEU A 227 -9.22 7.57 -9.52
C LEU A 227 -8.32 8.50 -10.33
N VAL A 228 -7.01 8.43 -10.12
CA VAL A 228 -6.02 9.02 -11.02
C VAL A 228 -5.65 8.01 -12.10
N CYS A 229 -5.84 8.40 -13.36
CA CYS A 229 -5.58 7.56 -14.53
C CYS A 229 -4.60 8.24 -15.49
N GLY A 230 -3.80 7.43 -16.17
CA GLY A 230 -2.99 7.85 -17.30
C GLY A 230 -3.90 8.28 -18.46
N GLY A 231 -3.40 9.08 -19.38
CA GLY A 231 -4.24 9.60 -20.45
C GLY A 231 -4.71 8.53 -21.44
N ASP A 232 -5.92 8.73 -21.96
CA ASP A 232 -6.54 7.95 -23.03
C ASP A 232 -5.86 8.26 -24.38
N SER A 233 -5.75 7.25 -25.24
CA SER A 233 -5.50 7.34 -26.68
C SER A 233 -6.32 8.40 -27.43
N LYS A 234 -7.48 8.81 -26.91
CA LYS A 234 -8.38 9.80 -27.53
C LYS A 234 -8.16 11.23 -27.05
N GLN A 235 -7.39 11.46 -25.99
CA GLN A 235 -7.16 12.80 -25.40
C GLN A 235 -5.69 13.22 -25.50
N TRP A 236 -5.27 13.50 -26.72
CA TRP A 236 -3.90 13.86 -27.09
C TRP A 236 -3.70 15.36 -27.36
N LYS A 237 -2.53 15.89 -26.95
CA LYS A 237 -1.97 17.11 -27.54
C LYS A 237 -0.48 16.88 -27.79
N ARG A 238 -0.08 16.95 -29.07
CA ARG A 238 1.33 16.80 -29.51
C ARG A 238 2.00 15.48 -29.06
N GLY A 239 1.24 14.37 -29.03
CA GLY A 239 1.76 13.04 -28.64
C GLY A 239 1.85 12.78 -27.14
N ASN A 240 1.38 13.72 -26.31
CA ASN A 240 1.24 13.51 -24.87
C ASN A 240 -0.22 13.19 -24.54
N HIS A 241 -0.45 12.17 -23.72
CA HIS A 241 -1.77 11.82 -23.19
C HIS A 241 -1.90 12.43 -21.80
N PHE A 242 -2.86 13.35 -21.61
CA PHE A 242 -3.04 14.00 -20.32
C PHE A 242 -3.59 13.03 -19.29
N ALA A 243 -2.94 12.96 -18.13
CA ALA A 243 -3.50 12.23 -17.00
C ALA A 243 -4.81 12.90 -16.55
N HIS A 244 -5.74 12.08 -16.07
CA HIS A 244 -7.10 12.51 -15.83
C HIS A 244 -7.71 11.77 -14.63
N THR A 245 -8.91 12.20 -14.25
CA THR A 245 -9.71 11.56 -13.20
C THR A 245 -10.84 10.73 -13.81
N LEU A 246 -11.10 9.55 -13.24
CA LEU A 246 -12.19 8.65 -13.63
C LEU A 246 -12.98 8.22 -12.39
N GLU A 247 -14.31 8.07 -12.50
CA GLU A 247 -15.09 7.53 -11.38
C GLU A 247 -14.65 6.10 -11.01
N ALA A 248 -14.46 5.83 -9.73
CA ALA A 248 -13.89 4.59 -9.20
C ALA A 248 -14.67 3.33 -9.60
N LYS A 249 -15.98 3.45 -9.84
CA LYS A 249 -16.83 2.35 -10.32
C LYS A 249 -16.43 1.81 -11.70
N TYR A 250 -15.69 2.58 -12.49
CA TYR A 250 -15.25 2.17 -13.84
C TYR A 250 -13.87 1.51 -13.86
N ILE A 251 -13.22 1.32 -12.71
CA ILE A 251 -11.86 0.74 -12.63
C ILE A 251 -11.72 -0.58 -13.39
N ALA A 252 -12.75 -1.43 -13.38
CA ALA A 252 -12.72 -2.73 -14.06
C ALA A 252 -12.63 -2.60 -15.58
N ALA A 253 -13.24 -1.58 -16.17
CA ALA A 253 -13.24 -1.35 -17.61
C ALA A 253 -11.98 -0.59 -18.09
N TYR A 254 -11.32 0.16 -17.21
CA TYR A 254 -10.20 1.04 -17.52
C TYR A 254 -8.93 0.68 -16.75
N ARG A 255 -8.71 -0.61 -16.47
CA ARG A 255 -7.58 -1.08 -15.66
C ARG A 255 -6.23 -0.64 -16.23
N GLU A 256 -6.05 -0.74 -17.54
CA GLU A 256 -4.79 -0.39 -18.22
C GLU A 256 -4.47 1.12 -18.14
N GLU A 257 -5.49 1.95 -17.90
CA GLU A 257 -5.35 3.41 -17.76
C GLU A 257 -5.18 3.83 -16.30
N CYS A 258 -5.91 3.20 -15.38
CA CYS A 258 -6.02 3.62 -13.99
C CYS A 258 -5.20 2.78 -13.00
N SER A 259 -4.42 1.83 -13.50
CA SER A 259 -3.51 1.01 -12.69
C SER A 259 -2.07 1.45 -12.92
N TRP A 260 -1.35 1.62 -11.82
CA TRP A 260 0.02 2.07 -11.77
C TRP A 260 0.90 1.00 -11.14
N ILE A 261 2.01 0.70 -11.79
CA ILE A 261 3.12 0.00 -11.16
C ILE A 261 4.02 1.07 -10.55
N VAL A 262 4.39 0.84 -9.29
CA VAL A 262 5.23 1.73 -8.50
C VAL A 262 6.68 1.26 -8.64
N GLU A 263 7.57 2.19 -8.98
CA GLU A 263 9.02 1.95 -9.04
C GLU A 263 9.75 2.85 -8.04
N ASP A 264 10.85 2.34 -7.48
CA ASP A 264 11.77 3.14 -6.69
C ASP A 264 12.55 4.10 -7.60
N CYS A 265 12.42 5.40 -7.33
CA CYS A 265 13.13 6.47 -8.03
C CYS A 265 14.07 7.26 -7.12
N SER A 266 14.38 6.76 -5.92
CA SER A 266 15.27 7.43 -4.97
C SER A 266 16.72 7.58 -5.45
N ASN A 267 17.23 6.63 -6.23
CA ASN A 267 18.61 6.64 -6.74
C ASN A 267 18.78 7.32 -8.11
N LYS A 268 17.72 7.93 -8.63
CA LYS A 268 17.69 8.59 -9.93
C LYS A 268 17.35 10.06 -9.66
N TYR A 269 18.34 10.93 -9.88
CA TYR A 269 18.38 12.39 -9.59
C TYR A 269 18.83 12.77 -8.18
#